data_AF-X0TYN4-F1
#
_entry.id   AF-X0TYN4-F1
#
_cell.length_a   1.000
_cell.length_b   1.000
_cell.length_c   1.000
_cell.angle_alpha   90.00
_cell.angle_beta   90.00
_cell.angle_gamma   90.00
#
_symmetry.space_group_name_H-M   'P 1'
#
loop_
_entity.id
_entity.type
_entity.pdbx_description
1 polymer ?
#
loop_
_entity_poly.entity_id
_entity_poly.type
_entity_poly.pdbx_seq_one_letter_code
_entity_poly.pdbx_strand_id
1 'polypeptide(L)'
;DSFAQAMTSATGDWGAIGTARSQAQEYYYDYYIDLYHFAQLVNQDISISQAVRDAASSVMTAVSNAVIAEGHTSSVANSHGLSIYYPETVTDYFSDYETSLLFTTDTQWDEFLSAILSPAEPDITVSPTSFDVTLAPDTTQDYTLTIGNDGGDTLTYSITDQETTLSLAPGAQVEIPTPGAV
;
A
#
# COMPACT_ATOMS: atom_id res chain seq x y z
N ASP A 1 8.61 -18.28 -0.53
CA ASP A 1 7.52 -18.38 -1.51
C ASP A 1 7.35 -17.04 -2.23
N SER A 2 6.83 -17.02 -3.47
CA SER A 2 6.72 -15.77 -4.25
C SER A 2 5.59 -14.85 -3.77
N PHE A 3 4.57 -15.36 -3.09
CA PHE A 3 3.40 -14.56 -2.72
C PHE A 3 3.67 -13.65 -1.53
N ALA A 4 4.21 -14.18 -0.44
CA ALA A 4 4.61 -13.36 0.72
C ALA A 4 5.61 -12.27 0.30
N GLN A 5 6.63 -12.65 -0.48
CA GLN A 5 7.65 -11.71 -0.96
C GLN A 5 7.06 -10.61 -1.86
N ALA A 6 6.15 -10.96 -2.77
CA ALA A 6 5.50 -9.99 -3.64
C ALA A 6 4.67 -8.98 -2.82
N MET A 7 3.90 -9.47 -1.84
CA MET A 7 3.11 -8.59 -0.96
C MET A 7 3.98 -7.71 -0.08
N THR A 8 5.04 -8.24 0.53
CA THR A 8 5.99 -7.45 1.35
C THR A 8 6.64 -6.33 0.55
N SER A 9 6.92 -6.56 -0.73
CA SER A 9 7.57 -5.56 -1.60
C SER A 9 6.60 -4.49 -2.12
N ALA A 10 5.29 -4.76 -2.10
CA ALA A 10 4.27 -3.88 -2.68
C ALA A 10 3.51 -3.13 -1.58
N THR A 11 4.21 -2.28 -0.82
CA THR A 11 3.63 -1.53 0.32
C THR A 11 2.42 -0.66 -0.10
N GLY A 12 2.44 -0.12 -1.32
CA GLY A 12 1.30 0.61 -1.90
C GLY A 12 0.02 -0.23 -2.07
N ASP A 13 0.13 -1.55 -2.12
CA ASP A 13 -1.02 -2.48 -2.24
C ASP A 13 -1.58 -2.90 -0.87
N TRP A 14 -0.90 -2.59 0.25
CA TRP A 14 -1.23 -3.13 1.58
C TRP A 14 -2.66 -2.82 2.03
N GLY A 15 -3.21 -1.64 1.68
CA GLY A 15 -4.60 -1.31 1.98
C GLY A 15 -5.60 -2.22 1.27
N ALA A 16 -5.36 -2.54 0.00
CA ALA A 16 -6.19 -3.46 -0.78
C ALA A 16 -5.99 -4.92 -0.33
N ILE A 17 -4.75 -5.32 0.01
CA ILE A 17 -4.45 -6.64 0.59
C ILE A 17 -5.16 -6.82 1.94
N GLY A 18 -5.14 -5.82 2.83
CA GLY A 18 -5.88 -5.86 4.09
C GLY A 18 -7.41 -5.93 3.89
N THR A 19 -7.92 -5.27 2.85
CA THR A 19 -9.33 -5.41 2.44
C THR A 19 -9.65 -6.82 1.95
N ALA A 20 -8.76 -7.43 1.17
CA ALA A 20 -8.91 -8.82 0.75
C ALA A 20 -8.86 -9.79 1.94
N ARG A 21 -8.00 -9.54 2.93
CA ARG A 21 -7.92 -10.32 4.17
C ARG A 21 -9.25 -10.29 4.95
N SER A 22 -9.83 -9.11 5.15
CA SER A 22 -11.09 -8.98 5.94
C SER A 22 -12.32 -9.56 5.24
N GLN A 23 -12.24 -9.77 3.92
CA GLN A 23 -13.28 -10.44 3.14
C GLN A 23 -13.05 -11.95 2.99
N ALA A 24 -11.86 -12.44 3.32
CA ALA A 24 -11.53 -13.86 3.22
C ALA A 24 -12.41 -14.70 4.15
N GLN A 25 -12.53 -16.00 3.85
CA GLN A 25 -13.39 -16.90 4.63
C GLN A 25 -12.70 -17.19 5.95
N GLU A 26 -13.21 -16.62 7.03
CA GLU A 26 -12.74 -16.92 8.39
C GLU A 26 -13.33 -18.22 8.92
N TYR A 27 -12.66 -18.79 9.92
CA TYR A 27 -13.10 -19.96 10.66
C TYR A 27 -13.43 -19.63 12.12
N TYR A 28 -13.43 -20.62 13.01
CA TYR A 28 -13.79 -20.43 14.43
C TYR A 28 -12.95 -19.33 15.11
N TYR A 29 -11.68 -19.24 14.75
CA TYR A 29 -10.85 -18.08 15.06
C TYR A 29 -10.66 -17.28 13.77
N ASP A 30 -10.93 -15.97 13.86
CA ASP A 30 -10.86 -15.01 12.77
C ASP A 30 -9.46 -14.90 12.15
N TYR A 31 -8.40 -15.16 12.92
CA TYR A 31 -7.02 -15.21 12.45
C TYR A 31 -6.68 -16.46 11.62
N TYR A 32 -7.60 -17.42 11.45
CA TYR A 32 -7.48 -18.46 10.45
C TYR A 32 -8.45 -18.19 9.30
N ILE A 33 -7.89 -17.90 8.13
CA ILE A 33 -8.64 -17.61 6.91
C ILE A 33 -8.39 -18.69 5.85
N ASP A 34 -9.33 -18.89 4.93
CA ASP A 34 -9.12 -19.74 3.76
C ASP A 34 -8.07 -19.14 2.81
N LEU A 35 -6.99 -19.88 2.59
CA LEU A 35 -5.84 -19.43 1.81
C LEU A 35 -6.19 -19.17 0.33
N TYR A 36 -7.03 -20.03 -0.25
CA TYR A 36 -7.44 -19.87 -1.64
C TYR A 36 -8.35 -18.66 -1.81
N HIS A 37 -9.36 -18.49 -0.94
CA HIS A 37 -10.29 -17.37 -1.03
C HIS A 37 -9.56 -16.04 -0.84
N PHE A 38 -8.61 -15.97 0.09
CA PHE A 38 -7.73 -14.80 0.21
C PHE A 38 -6.96 -14.51 -1.08
N ALA A 39 -6.27 -15.51 -1.63
CA ALA A 39 -5.53 -15.36 -2.88
C ALA A 39 -6.45 -14.99 -4.07
N GLN A 40 -7.67 -15.52 -4.11
CA GLN A 40 -8.67 -15.19 -5.11
C GLN A 40 -9.09 -13.72 -5.04
N LEU A 41 -9.36 -13.20 -3.83
CA LEU A 41 -9.71 -11.80 -3.63
C LEU A 41 -8.57 -10.88 -4.05
N VAL A 42 -7.33 -11.21 -3.66
CA VAL A 42 -6.13 -10.48 -4.10
C VAL A 42 -5.97 -10.50 -5.62
N ASN A 43 -6.18 -11.65 -6.26
CA ASN A 43 -6.07 -11.78 -7.71
C ASN A 43 -7.15 -10.99 -8.48
N GLN A 44 -8.34 -10.83 -7.91
CA GLN A 44 -9.47 -10.15 -8.55
C GLN A 44 -9.44 -8.63 -8.40
N ASP A 45 -8.74 -8.11 -7.39
CA ASP A 45 -8.63 -6.66 -7.18
C ASP A 45 -7.64 -6.04 -8.18
N ILE A 46 -8.17 -5.35 -9.19
CA ILE A 46 -7.38 -4.72 -10.24
C ILE A 46 -6.51 -3.55 -9.76
N SER A 47 -6.73 -3.06 -8.53
CA SER A 47 -5.89 -2.01 -7.93
C SER A 47 -4.57 -2.55 -7.37
N ILE A 48 -4.53 -3.83 -6.98
CA ILE A 48 -3.32 -4.51 -6.51
C ILE A 48 -2.37 -4.75 -7.68
N SER A 49 -1.07 -4.54 -7.52
CA SER A 49 -0.09 -4.71 -8.58
C SER A 49 -0.14 -6.08 -9.28
N GLN A 50 0.13 -6.10 -10.59
CA GLN A 50 0.08 -7.33 -11.40
C GLN A 50 0.96 -8.45 -10.83
N ALA A 51 2.14 -8.10 -10.31
CA ALA A 51 3.07 -9.08 -9.73
C ALA A 51 2.47 -9.80 -8.51
N VAL A 52 1.78 -9.07 -7.62
CA VAL A 52 1.08 -9.66 -6.47
C VAL A 52 -0.08 -10.53 -6.94
N ARG A 53 -0.86 -10.07 -7.93
CA ARG A 53 -1.97 -10.86 -8.51
C ARG A 53 -1.49 -12.16 -9.16
N ASP A 54 -0.37 -12.15 -9.87
CA ASP A 54 0.21 -13.34 -10.50
C ASP A 54 0.69 -14.35 -9.45
N ALA A 55 1.31 -13.87 -8.38
CA ALA A 55 1.71 -14.70 -7.25
C ALA A 55 0.49 -15.31 -6.53
N ALA A 56 -0.60 -14.53 -6.36
CA ALA A 56 -1.86 -15.03 -5.82
C ALA A 56 -2.48 -16.14 -6.69
N SER A 57 -2.46 -15.96 -8.02
CA SER A 57 -2.90 -16.99 -8.98
C SER A 57 -2.08 -18.29 -8.86
N SER A 58 -0.78 -18.17 -8.59
CA SER A 58 0.11 -19.31 -8.35
C SER A 58 -0.28 -20.06 -7.06
N VAL A 59 -0.63 -19.35 -5.99
CA VAL A 59 -1.15 -19.95 -4.74
C VAL A 59 -2.47 -20.68 -4.98
N MET A 60 -3.42 -20.06 -5.68
CA MET A 60 -4.69 -20.72 -6.03
C MET A 60 -4.46 -22.05 -6.77
N THR A 61 -3.52 -22.05 -7.72
CA THR A 61 -3.13 -23.24 -8.49
C THR A 61 -2.49 -24.30 -7.58
N ALA A 62 -1.58 -23.89 -6.69
CA ALA A 62 -0.92 -24.80 -5.75
C ALA A 62 -1.92 -25.46 -4.78
N VAL A 63 -2.86 -24.69 -4.22
CA VAL A 63 -3.92 -25.20 -3.34
C VAL A 63 -4.80 -26.20 -4.10
N SER A 64 -5.22 -25.87 -5.31
CA SER A 64 -6.04 -26.75 -6.17
C SER A 64 -5.35 -28.09 -6.47
N ASN A 65 -4.02 -28.09 -6.60
CA ASN A 65 -3.23 -29.29 -6.83
C ASN A 65 -2.97 -30.09 -5.54
N ALA A 66 -2.90 -29.42 -4.39
CA ALA A 66 -2.59 -30.05 -3.10
C ALA A 66 -3.82 -30.69 -2.45
N VAL A 67 -5.00 -30.09 -2.59
CA VAL A 67 -6.24 -30.54 -1.96
C VAL A 67 -6.89 -31.65 -2.80
N ILE A 68 -6.79 -32.90 -2.33
CA ILE A 68 -7.30 -34.08 -3.05
C ILE A 68 -8.82 -34.22 -2.89
N ALA A 69 -9.35 -33.80 -1.75
CA ALA A 69 -10.78 -33.78 -1.45
C ALA A 69 -11.07 -32.69 -0.42
N GLU A 70 -12.17 -31.98 -0.62
CA GLU A 70 -12.65 -30.90 0.24
C GLU A 70 -14.16 -31.05 0.41
N GLY A 71 -14.68 -30.62 1.56
CA GLY A 71 -16.11 -30.57 1.79
C GLY A 71 -16.44 -29.66 2.95
N HIS A 72 -17.43 -28.80 2.73
CA HIS A 72 -17.85 -27.82 3.71
C HIS A 72 -19.38 -27.63 3.72
N THR A 73 -19.88 -27.02 4.79
CA THR A 73 -21.27 -26.59 4.91
C THR A 73 -21.48 -25.24 4.24
N SER A 74 -22.72 -24.89 3.92
CA SER A 74 -23.07 -23.58 3.35
C SER A 74 -22.70 -22.38 4.22
N SER A 75 -22.41 -22.58 5.51
CA SER A 75 -21.97 -21.53 6.43
C SER A 75 -20.52 -21.06 6.17
N VAL A 76 -19.72 -21.86 5.47
CA VAL A 76 -18.34 -21.53 5.09
C VAL A 76 -18.13 -21.76 3.59
N ALA A 77 -19.07 -21.24 2.79
CA ALA A 77 -19.22 -21.50 1.36
C ALA A 77 -18.00 -21.12 0.49
N ASN A 78 -17.06 -20.34 1.03
CA ASN A 78 -15.83 -19.95 0.35
C ASN A 78 -14.62 -20.75 0.87
N SER A 79 -14.84 -21.95 1.42
CA SER A 79 -13.76 -22.84 1.83
C SER A 79 -13.22 -23.66 0.66
N HIS A 80 -11.90 -23.81 0.63
CA HIS A 80 -11.15 -24.54 -0.39
C HIS A 80 -10.16 -25.53 0.24
N GLY A 81 -10.27 -25.76 1.55
CA GLY A 81 -9.67 -26.92 2.24
C GLY A 81 -8.33 -26.66 2.90
N LEU A 82 -7.74 -25.46 2.76
CA LEU A 82 -6.52 -25.06 3.46
C LEU A 82 -6.71 -23.68 4.09
N SER A 83 -6.59 -23.63 5.41
CA SER A 83 -6.49 -22.36 6.13
C SER A 83 -5.05 -21.88 6.21
N ILE A 84 -4.88 -20.58 6.40
CA ILE A 84 -3.61 -19.95 6.76
C ILE A 84 -3.81 -19.02 7.95
N TYR A 85 -2.77 -18.91 8.78
CA TYR A 85 -2.75 -17.94 9.87
C TYR A 85 -2.48 -16.54 9.30
N TYR A 86 -3.45 -15.64 9.46
CA TYR A 86 -3.34 -14.23 9.12
C TYR A 86 -4.19 -13.42 10.11
N PRO A 87 -3.60 -12.99 11.24
CA PRO A 87 -4.30 -12.16 12.21
C PRO A 87 -4.66 -10.80 11.61
N GLU A 88 -5.77 -10.22 12.05
CA GLU A 88 -6.22 -8.92 11.54
C GLU A 88 -5.38 -7.76 12.10
N THR A 89 -4.86 -7.94 13.31
CA THR A 89 -4.09 -6.90 14.02
C THR A 89 -2.86 -7.48 14.69
N VAL A 90 -1.88 -6.61 14.98
CA VAL A 90 -0.66 -6.98 15.71
C VAL A 90 -0.95 -7.56 17.10
N THR A 91 -2.10 -7.24 17.72
CA THR A 91 -2.44 -7.77 19.05
C THR A 91 -2.84 -9.24 19.02
N ASP A 92 -3.28 -9.73 17.86
CA ASP A 92 -3.66 -11.13 17.65
C ASP A 92 -2.50 -11.95 17.09
N TYR A 93 -1.35 -11.31 16.86
CA TYR A 93 -0.13 -11.95 16.36
C TYR A 93 0.55 -12.78 17.46
N PHE A 94 0.74 -14.06 17.19
CA PHE A 94 1.46 -14.98 18.08
C PHE A 94 2.96 -14.91 17.78
N SER A 95 3.75 -14.34 18.70
CA SER A 95 5.21 -14.27 18.56
C SER A 95 5.88 -15.62 18.30
N ASP A 96 5.31 -16.70 18.85
CA ASP A 96 5.87 -18.04 18.71
C ASP A 96 5.68 -18.62 17.29
N TYR A 97 4.85 -17.99 16.44
CA TYR A 97 4.62 -18.38 15.05
C TYR A 97 5.91 -18.32 14.22
N GLU A 98 6.77 -17.32 14.48
CA GLU A 98 8.05 -17.11 13.77
C GLU A 98 9.06 -18.24 14.00
N THR A 99 9.02 -18.86 15.18
CA THR A 99 10.08 -19.79 15.64
C THR A 99 9.66 -21.25 15.66
N SER A 100 8.36 -21.55 15.51
CA SER A 100 7.80 -22.88 15.76
C SER A 100 7.53 -23.70 14.49
N LEU A 101 7.64 -23.12 13.30
CA LEU A 101 7.19 -23.73 12.05
C LEU A 101 8.29 -23.69 10.98
N LEU A 102 8.44 -24.77 10.21
CA LEU A 102 9.31 -24.75 9.02
C LEU A 102 8.67 -23.94 7.88
N PHE A 103 7.34 -23.86 7.86
CA PHE A 103 6.58 -23.13 6.85
C PHE A 103 6.95 -21.64 6.80
N THR A 104 7.12 -21.00 7.94
CA THR A 104 7.52 -19.59 8.05
C THR A 104 8.89 -19.38 7.42
N THR A 105 9.88 -20.21 7.79
CA THR A 105 11.23 -20.17 7.19
C THR A 105 11.25 -20.41 5.68
N ASP A 106 10.41 -21.30 5.14
CA ASP A 106 10.40 -21.63 3.71
C ASP A 106 9.62 -20.61 2.86
N THR A 107 8.63 -19.93 3.45
CA THR A 107 7.68 -19.10 2.69
C THR A 107 7.91 -17.60 2.84
N GLN A 108 8.56 -17.16 3.93
CA GLN A 108 8.65 -15.80 4.41
C GLN A 108 7.30 -15.17 4.80
N TRP A 109 6.33 -16.01 5.20
CA TRP A 109 4.98 -15.56 5.51
C TRP A 109 4.95 -14.71 6.78
N ASP A 110 5.73 -15.07 7.78
CA ASP A 110 5.88 -14.33 9.03
C ASP A 110 6.56 -12.97 8.82
N GLU A 111 7.56 -12.85 7.94
CA GLU A 111 8.12 -11.53 7.60
C GLU A 111 7.08 -10.64 6.93
N PHE A 112 6.21 -11.20 6.07
CA PHE A 112 5.07 -10.47 5.53
C PHE A 112 4.09 -10.03 6.62
N LEU A 113 3.67 -10.94 7.51
CA LEU A 113 2.74 -10.62 8.59
C LEU A 113 3.31 -9.54 9.52
N SER A 114 4.57 -9.67 9.92
CA SER A 114 5.26 -8.69 10.76
C SER A 114 5.29 -7.31 10.10
N ALA A 115 5.62 -7.25 8.81
CA ALA A 115 5.69 -6.01 8.04
C ALA A 115 4.32 -5.32 7.89
N ILE A 116 3.27 -6.07 7.51
CA ILE A 116 1.95 -5.48 7.24
C ILE A 116 1.18 -5.12 8.52
N LEU A 117 1.43 -5.82 9.64
CA LEU A 117 0.75 -5.57 10.92
C LEU A 117 1.45 -4.47 11.74
N SER A 118 2.72 -4.20 11.45
CA SER A 118 3.51 -3.13 12.06
C SER A 118 4.31 -2.38 11.00
N PRO A 119 3.63 -1.63 10.09
CA PRO A 119 4.29 -0.87 9.03
C PRO A 119 5.32 0.11 9.61
N ALA A 120 6.45 0.27 8.92
CA ALA A 120 7.41 1.32 9.25
C ALA A 120 6.76 2.70 9.09
N GLU A 121 7.14 3.66 9.95
CA GLU A 121 6.66 5.05 9.86
C GLU A 121 6.83 5.63 8.45
N PRO A 122 5.96 6.56 8.02
CA PRO A 122 6.09 7.19 6.70
C PRO A 122 7.43 7.91 6.58
N ASP A 123 8.14 7.72 5.47
CA ASP A 123 9.43 8.34 5.19
C ASP A 123 9.36 9.11 3.88
N ILE A 124 9.51 10.44 3.96
CA ILE A 124 9.35 11.32 2.82
C ILE A 124 10.68 11.58 2.17
N THR A 125 10.76 11.21 0.90
CA THR A 125 11.93 11.45 0.07
C THR A 125 11.64 12.54 -0.96
N VAL A 126 12.69 13.33 -1.22
CA VAL A 126 12.65 14.43 -2.19
C VAL A 126 13.88 14.35 -3.08
N SER A 127 13.69 14.49 -4.39
CA SER A 127 14.78 14.47 -5.36
C SER A 127 14.53 15.46 -6.50
N PRO A 128 15.47 16.37 -6.81
CA PRO A 128 16.74 16.60 -6.10
C PRO A 128 16.53 17.26 -4.73
N THR A 129 17.47 17.06 -3.81
CA THR A 129 17.45 17.67 -2.46
C THR A 129 17.87 19.14 -2.43
N SER A 130 18.39 19.66 -3.55
CA SER A 130 18.74 21.07 -3.73
C SER A 130 18.43 21.51 -5.17
N PHE A 131 18.19 22.81 -5.33
CA PHE A 131 18.01 23.49 -6.62
C PHE A 131 19.22 24.37 -7.00
N ASP A 132 20.36 24.20 -6.32
CA ASP A 132 21.56 24.99 -6.60
C ASP A 132 22.08 24.70 -8.02
N VAL A 133 21.89 25.67 -8.91
CA VAL A 133 22.34 25.62 -10.31
C VAL A 133 23.08 26.91 -10.67
N THR A 134 24.19 26.78 -11.40
CA THR A 134 24.86 27.91 -12.03
C THR A 134 24.58 27.89 -13.53
N LEU A 135 23.89 28.92 -14.01
CA LEU A 135 23.51 29.09 -15.42
C LEU A 135 24.24 30.27 -16.04
N ALA A 136 24.46 30.21 -17.36
CA ALA A 136 24.98 31.35 -18.12
C ALA A 136 23.88 32.41 -18.32
N PRO A 137 24.22 33.68 -18.62
CA PRO A 137 23.24 34.69 -18.97
C PRO A 137 22.31 34.21 -20.09
N ASP A 138 21.02 34.56 -19.99
CA ASP A 138 19.98 34.23 -20.97
C ASP A 138 19.76 32.72 -21.23
N THR A 139 20.05 31.87 -20.24
CA THR A 139 19.75 30.43 -20.30
C THR A 139 18.64 30.03 -19.33
N THR A 140 17.83 29.05 -19.75
CA THR A 140 16.77 28.43 -18.95
C THR A 140 17.04 26.94 -18.84
N GLN A 141 16.81 26.38 -17.66
CA GLN A 141 16.94 24.96 -17.40
C GLN A 141 15.75 24.48 -16.57
N ASP A 142 15.10 23.42 -17.05
CA ASP A 142 14.00 22.76 -16.35
C ASP A 142 14.51 21.56 -15.57
N TYR A 143 13.89 21.29 -14.43
CA TYR A 143 14.15 20.14 -13.56
C TYR A 143 12.84 19.48 -13.15
N THR A 144 12.85 18.15 -13.03
CA THR A 144 11.74 17.40 -12.42
C THR A 144 12.02 17.25 -10.92
N LEU A 145 11.05 17.65 -10.08
CA LEU A 145 11.03 17.33 -8.66
C LEU A 145 10.20 16.06 -8.46
N THR A 146 10.79 15.07 -7.82
CA THR A 146 10.12 13.86 -7.36
C THR A 146 9.96 13.94 -5.85
N ILE A 147 8.73 13.78 -5.37
CA ILE A 147 8.38 13.64 -3.95
C ILE A 147 7.80 12.23 -3.80
N GLY A 148 8.33 11.45 -2.88
CA GLY A 148 7.93 10.07 -2.62
C GLY A 148 7.65 9.80 -1.14
N ASN A 149 6.97 8.68 -0.88
CA ASN A 149 6.89 8.05 0.44
C ASN A 149 7.51 6.66 0.32
N ASP A 150 8.71 6.50 0.88
CA ASP A 150 9.43 5.22 0.90
C ASP A 150 9.22 4.46 2.22
N GLY A 151 8.43 5.03 3.14
CA GLY A 151 8.00 4.38 4.38
C GLY A 151 6.89 3.35 4.17
N GLY A 152 6.61 2.56 5.21
CA GLY A 152 5.64 1.46 5.17
C GLY A 152 4.18 1.90 5.42
N ASP A 153 3.98 3.09 5.99
CA ASP A 153 2.67 3.63 6.35
C ASP A 153 2.27 4.82 5.45
N THR A 154 0.99 5.15 5.43
CA THR A 154 0.43 6.25 4.63
C THR A 154 0.74 7.60 5.27
N LEU A 155 1.48 8.47 4.58
CA LEU A 155 1.57 9.88 4.99
C LEU A 155 0.22 10.59 4.78
N THR A 156 -0.37 11.08 5.87
CA THR A 156 -1.53 11.99 5.82
C THR A 156 -1.08 13.43 6.04
N TYR A 157 -1.44 14.34 5.13
CA TYR A 157 -1.11 15.77 5.22
C TYR A 157 -2.30 16.65 4.82
N SER A 158 -2.31 17.90 5.27
CA SER A 158 -3.30 18.92 4.86
C SER A 158 -2.59 20.19 4.40
N ILE A 159 -3.06 20.75 3.29
CA ILE A 159 -2.59 22.04 2.76
C ILE A 159 -3.77 23.01 2.84
N THR A 160 -3.53 24.22 3.32
CA THR A 160 -4.53 25.29 3.35
C THR A 160 -3.89 26.55 2.82
N ASP A 161 -4.57 27.22 1.89
CA ASP A 161 -4.19 28.55 1.45
C ASP A 161 -4.76 29.61 2.40
N GLN A 162 -3.98 30.67 2.63
CA GLN A 162 -4.43 31.83 3.38
C GLN A 162 -4.36 33.07 2.49
N GLU A 163 -5.45 33.35 1.80
CA GLU A 163 -5.61 34.57 1.02
C GLU A 163 -5.45 35.81 1.91
N THR A 164 -4.33 36.52 1.73
CA THR A 164 -4.14 37.84 2.33
C THR A 164 -4.63 38.88 1.33
N THR A 165 -5.94 39.12 1.30
CA THR A 165 -6.45 40.26 0.55
C THR A 165 -5.96 41.54 1.23
N LEU A 166 -5.04 42.25 0.58
CA LEU A 166 -4.74 43.64 0.94
C LEU A 166 -6.04 44.43 0.77
N SER A 167 -6.70 44.75 1.88
CA SER A 167 -7.82 45.69 1.89
C SER A 167 -7.31 47.03 1.40
N LEU A 168 -7.52 47.32 0.11
CA LEU A 168 -7.43 48.68 -0.41
C LEU A 168 -8.50 49.48 0.33
N ALA A 169 -8.05 50.45 1.13
CA ALA A 169 -8.97 51.40 1.77
C ALA A 169 -9.90 52.00 0.69
N PRO A 170 -11.22 52.16 0.97
CA PRO A 170 -12.15 52.73 0.00
C PRO A 170 -11.67 54.13 -0.40
N GLY A 171 -11.13 54.28 -1.61
CA GLY A 171 -10.67 55.58 -2.14
C GLY A 171 -9.29 55.61 -2.80
N ALA A 172 -8.49 54.54 -2.78
CA ALA A 172 -7.23 54.50 -3.53
C ALA A 172 -7.50 54.36 -5.04
N GLN A 173 -7.52 55.49 -5.77
CA GLN A 173 -7.58 55.52 -7.22
C GLN A 173 -6.22 55.11 -7.80
N VAL A 174 -6.21 54.10 -8.67
CA VAL A 174 -5.05 53.78 -9.52
C VAL A 174 -4.96 54.87 -10.59
N GLU A 175 -4.05 55.82 -10.41
CA GLU A 175 -3.76 56.84 -11.42
C GLU A 175 -2.97 56.18 -12.56
N ILE A 176 -3.63 55.93 -13.70
CA ILE A 176 -2.95 55.48 -14.91
C ILE A 176 -2.37 56.72 -15.60
N PRO A 177 -1.03 56.88 -15.69
CA PRO A 177 -0.45 58.01 -16.39
C PRO A 177 -0.76 57.93 -17.89
N THR A 178 -1.30 59.00 -18.44
CA THR A 178 -1.55 59.15 -19.88
C THR A 178 -0.23 59.11 -20.66
N PRO A 179 -0.14 58.37 -21.78
CA PRO A 179 1.03 58.41 -22.64
C PRO A 179 1.25 59.82 -23.19
N GLY A 180 2.40 60.41 -22.89
CA GLY A 180 2.83 61.68 -23.47
C GLY A 180 2.99 61.56 -24.98
N ALA A 181 2.33 62.43 -25.73
CA ALA A 181 2.52 62.54 -27.16
C ALA A 181 3.84 63.26 -27.47
N VAL A 182 4.75 62.58 -28.17
CA VAL A 182 5.73 63.16 -29.12
C VAL A 182 6.10 62.11 -30.15
#